data_AF-A0A4Y2BAM1-F1
#
_entry.id   AF-A0A4Y2BAM1-F1
#
_cell.length_a   1.000
_cell.length_b   1.000
_cell.length_c   1.000
_cell.angle_alpha   90.00
_cell.angle_beta   90.00
_cell.angle_gamma   90.00
#
_symmetry.space_group_name_H-M   'P 1'
#
loop_
_entity.id
_entity.type
_entity.pdbx_description
1 polymer ?
#
loop_
_entity_poly.entity_id
_entity_poly.type
_entity_poly.pdbx_seq_one_letter_code
_entity_poly.pdbx_strand_id
1 'polypeptide(L)'
;MIDKFQRLETTQESSSEMLLNEHQEKEYSKDFNEAEICREQYLSLKSKIENFENNSESQSVKSSSDRKYRLPKLELKKFNGDIKSFLGFWSQFSRIHEDEEMQSEDKFLYLIRVISLGTRAASLIESFPPTSKHYPKVI
;
A
#
# COMPACT_ATOMS: atom_id res chain seq x y z
N MET A 1 -13.03 -75.07 -18.70
CA MET A 1 -12.30 -74.51 -17.54
C MET A 1 -11.32 -73.40 -17.96
N ILE A 2 -10.75 -73.48 -19.17
CA ILE A 2 -9.78 -72.52 -19.74
C ILE A 2 -10.33 -71.10 -19.96
N ASP A 3 -11.57 -70.97 -20.42
CA ASP A 3 -12.20 -69.68 -20.76
C ASP A 3 -12.32 -68.69 -19.58
N LYS A 4 -12.71 -69.19 -18.40
CA LYS A 4 -12.82 -68.35 -17.19
C LYS A 4 -11.47 -67.84 -16.70
N PHE A 5 -10.42 -68.65 -16.89
CA PHE A 5 -9.06 -68.28 -16.51
C PHE A 5 -8.53 -67.17 -17.42
N GLN A 6 -8.69 -67.31 -18.74
CA GLN A 6 -8.31 -66.28 -19.70
C GLN A 6 -9.05 -64.96 -19.45
N ARG A 7 -10.36 -65.00 -19.17
CA ARG A 7 -11.13 -63.78 -18.85
C ARG A 7 -10.63 -63.09 -17.58
N LEU A 8 -10.22 -63.86 -16.56
CA LEU A 8 -9.66 -63.30 -15.34
C LEU A 8 -8.30 -62.66 -15.61
N GLU A 9 -7.46 -63.32 -16.40
CA GLU A 9 -6.14 -62.84 -16.82
C GLU A 9 -6.25 -61.52 -17.60
N THR A 10 -7.14 -61.44 -18.59
CA THR A 10 -7.40 -60.20 -19.34
C THR A 10 -7.94 -59.08 -18.45
N THR A 11 -8.81 -59.41 -17.49
CA THR A 11 -9.35 -58.41 -16.56
C THR A 11 -8.26 -57.89 -15.61
N GLN A 12 -7.35 -58.76 -15.19
CA GLN A 12 -6.23 -58.41 -14.34
C GLN A 12 -5.17 -57.58 -15.08
N GLU A 13 -4.89 -57.90 -16.34
CA GLU A 13 -4.03 -57.10 -17.22
C GLU A 13 -4.61 -55.70 -17.44
N SER A 14 -5.89 -55.61 -17.80
CA SER A 14 -6.58 -54.32 -17.97
C SER A 14 -6.62 -53.49 -16.68
N SER A 15 -6.82 -54.14 -15.52
CA SER A 15 -6.77 -53.47 -14.22
C SER A 15 -5.36 -52.97 -13.88
N SER A 16 -4.32 -53.75 -14.24
CA SER A 16 -2.92 -53.37 -14.02
C SER A 16 -2.52 -52.20 -14.92
N GLU A 17 -2.93 -52.21 -16.17
CA GLU A 17 -2.68 -51.12 -17.13
C GLU A 17 -3.37 -49.81 -16.70
N MET A 18 -4.60 -49.90 -16.17
CA MET A 18 -5.33 -48.74 -15.64
C MET A 18 -4.68 -48.15 -14.37
N LEU A 19 -4.01 -48.97 -13.56
CA LEU A 19 -3.23 -48.52 -12.40
C LEU A 19 -1.86 -47.94 -12.79
N LEU A 20 -1.27 -48.44 -13.88
CA LEU A 20 0.00 -48.00 -14.46
C LEU A 20 -0.21 -46.86 -15.48
N ASN A 21 -1.18 -45.98 -15.23
CA ASN A 21 -1.49 -44.88 -16.14
C ASN A 21 -0.39 -43.78 -16.05
N GLU A 22 0.76 -44.05 -16.67
CA GLU A 22 1.95 -43.19 -16.69
C GLU A 22 1.67 -41.76 -17.15
N HIS A 23 0.59 -41.54 -17.90
CA HIS A 23 0.16 -40.22 -18.35
C HIS A 23 -0.21 -39.31 -17.19
N GLN A 24 -0.92 -39.83 -16.17
CA GLN A 24 -1.27 -39.06 -14.98
C GLN A 24 -0.03 -38.86 -14.09
N GLU A 25 0.82 -39.88 -13.95
CA GLU A 25 2.05 -39.77 -13.15
C GLU A 25 3.01 -38.71 -13.71
N LYS A 26 3.15 -38.62 -15.04
CA LYS A 26 3.95 -37.58 -15.72
C LYS A 26 3.37 -36.17 -15.51
N GLU A 27 2.05 -36.04 -15.54
CA GLU A 27 1.36 -34.77 -15.28
C GLU A 27 1.57 -34.31 -13.82
N TYR A 28 1.34 -35.19 -12.85
CA TYR A 28 1.62 -34.92 -11.43
C TYR A 28 3.09 -34.57 -11.17
N SER A 29 4.02 -35.27 -11.83
CA SER A 29 5.45 -35.01 -11.72
C SER A 29 5.83 -33.62 -12.24
N LYS A 30 5.21 -33.19 -13.34
CA LYS A 30 5.41 -31.85 -13.90
C LYS A 30 4.90 -30.76 -12.95
N ASP A 31 3.67 -30.90 -12.46
CA ASP A 31 3.05 -29.93 -11.56
C ASP A 31 3.82 -29.84 -10.23
N PHE A 32 4.28 -30.98 -9.72
CA PHE A 32 5.13 -31.03 -8.53
C PHE A 32 6.45 -30.28 -8.75
N ASN A 33 7.12 -30.51 -9.88
CA ASN A 33 8.36 -29.84 -10.21
C ASN A 33 8.18 -28.32 -10.39
N GLU A 34 7.08 -27.89 -11.00
CA GLU A 34 6.74 -26.47 -11.16
C GLU A 34 6.47 -25.78 -9.81
N ALA A 35 5.79 -26.48 -8.88
CA ALA A 35 5.58 -26.00 -7.52
C ALA A 35 6.90 -25.88 -6.74
N GLU A 36 7.83 -26.84 -6.91
CA GLU A 36 9.16 -26.78 -6.30
C GLU A 36 9.99 -25.62 -6.85
N ILE A 37 9.97 -25.39 -8.17
CA ILE A 37 10.63 -24.22 -8.77
C ILE A 37 10.06 -22.92 -8.20
N CYS A 38 8.73 -22.81 -8.07
CA CYS A 38 8.10 -21.64 -7.44
C CYS A 38 8.56 -21.45 -5.99
N ARG A 39 8.67 -22.54 -5.21
CA ARG A 39 9.15 -22.50 -3.83
C ARG A 39 10.59 -22.01 -3.75
N GLU A 40 11.48 -22.51 -4.60
CA GLU A 40 12.89 -22.10 -4.64
C GLU A 40 13.03 -20.61 -5.01
N GLN A 41 12.28 -20.14 -6.00
CA GLN A 41 12.28 -18.73 -6.40
C GLN A 41 11.80 -17.81 -5.25
N TYR A 42 10.73 -18.20 -4.56
CA TYR A 42 10.23 -17.47 -3.40
C TYR A 42 11.27 -17.42 -2.27
N LEU A 43 11.89 -18.55 -1.92
CA LEU A 43 12.92 -18.60 -0.88
C LEU A 43 14.16 -17.79 -1.26
N SER A 44 14.58 -17.84 -2.52
CA SER A 44 15.69 -17.03 -3.05
C SER A 44 15.40 -15.53 -2.93
N LEU A 45 14.19 -15.10 -3.30
CA LEU A 45 13.78 -13.70 -3.18
C LEU A 45 13.69 -13.26 -1.72
N LYS A 46 13.09 -14.09 -0.86
CA LYS A 46 12.96 -13.83 0.58
C LYS A 46 14.34 -13.66 1.22
N SER A 47 15.28 -14.56 0.95
CA SER A 47 16.65 -14.46 1.46
C SER A 47 17.38 -13.21 0.96
N LYS A 48 17.18 -12.80 -0.29
CA LYS A 48 17.73 -11.54 -0.81
C LYS A 48 17.19 -10.32 -0.04
N ILE A 49 15.89 -10.27 0.21
CA ILE A 49 15.25 -9.18 0.96
C ILE A 49 15.79 -9.12 2.41
N GLU A 50 15.82 -10.26 3.09
CA GLU A 50 16.35 -10.37 4.45
C GLU A 50 17.83 -9.96 4.54
N ASN A 51 18.63 -10.29 3.52
CA ASN A 51 20.01 -9.81 3.41
C ASN A 51 20.11 -8.29 3.18
N PHE A 52 19.18 -7.67 2.46
CA PHE A 52 19.14 -6.21 2.31
C PHE A 52 18.75 -5.52 3.62
N GLU A 53 17.79 -6.09 4.36
CA GLU A 53 17.36 -5.58 5.66
C GLU A 53 18.47 -5.71 6.71
N ASN A 54 19.14 -6.85 6.79
CA ASN A 54 20.25 -7.09 7.72
C ASN A 54 21.53 -6.30 7.38
N ASN A 55 21.79 -6.01 6.10
CA ASN A 55 22.89 -5.12 5.70
C ASN A 55 22.58 -3.64 5.98
N SER A 56 21.32 -3.28 6.22
CA SER A 56 20.92 -1.92 6.62
C SER A 56 21.17 -1.64 8.11
N GLU A 57 21.34 -2.68 8.94
CA GLU A 57 21.59 -2.54 10.38
C GLU A 57 23.08 -2.53 10.79
N SER A 58 24.01 -2.83 9.87
CA SER A 58 25.45 -2.91 10.20
C SER A 58 26.35 -1.88 9.50
N GLN A 59 25.78 -0.90 8.78
CA GLN A 59 26.54 0.26 8.32
C GLN A 59 26.08 1.54 9.04
N SER A 60 26.70 1.77 10.20
CA SER A 60 27.08 3.11 10.63
C SER A 60 28.08 3.70 9.64
N VAL A 61 27.57 4.04 8.45
CA VAL A 61 28.29 4.80 7.44
C VAL A 61 27.47 6.05 7.26
N LYS A 62 27.88 7.07 8.02
CA LYS A 62 27.64 8.51 7.81
C LYS A 62 26.72 8.75 6.64
N SER A 63 25.42 8.86 6.94
CA SER A 63 24.41 9.19 5.96
C SER A 63 24.87 10.45 5.22
N SER A 64 25.28 10.27 3.97
CA SER A 64 25.50 11.36 3.02
C SER A 64 24.17 11.92 2.53
N SER A 65 23.23 12.11 3.46
CA SER A 65 21.94 12.77 3.29
C SER A 65 21.78 13.97 4.23
N ASP A 66 22.88 14.51 4.77
CA ASP A 66 22.89 15.88 5.31
C ASP A 66 23.05 16.94 4.21
N ARG A 67 22.75 16.57 2.95
CA ARG A 67 22.09 17.52 2.05
C ARG A 67 20.65 17.69 2.53
N LYS A 68 20.51 18.32 3.71
CA LYS A 68 19.34 19.13 4.04
C LYS A 68 19.28 20.17 2.94
N TYR A 69 18.65 19.82 1.82
CA TYR A 69 18.12 20.83 0.92
C TYR A 69 17.33 21.73 1.86
N ARG A 70 17.84 22.94 2.10
CA ARG A 70 17.08 23.99 2.73
C ARG A 70 16.03 24.39 1.71
N LEU A 71 15.04 23.51 1.54
CA LEU A 71 13.85 23.81 0.80
C LEU A 71 13.25 25.04 1.48
N PRO A 72 12.89 26.07 0.73
CA PRO A 72 12.08 27.14 1.27
C PRO A 72 10.93 26.52 2.06
N LYS A 73 10.64 27.07 3.24
CA LYS A 73 9.47 26.62 4.01
C LYS A 73 8.28 26.65 3.06
N LEU A 74 7.60 25.51 2.92
CA LEU A 74 6.45 25.41 2.04
C LEU A 74 5.36 26.32 2.62
N GLU A 75 5.16 27.48 1.98
CA GLU A 75 4.13 28.42 2.38
C GLU A 75 2.80 27.98 1.77
N LEU A 76 1.79 27.79 2.62
CA LEU A 76 0.44 27.53 2.17
C LEU A 76 -0.07 28.73 1.37
N LYS A 77 -0.64 28.46 0.19
CA LYS A 77 -1.24 29.51 -0.64
C LYS A 77 -2.38 30.19 0.11
N LYS A 78 -2.39 31.53 0.08
CA LYS A 78 -3.51 32.29 0.64
C LYS A 78 -4.79 32.08 -0.17
N PHE A 79 -5.90 31.85 0.52
CA PHE A 79 -7.23 31.66 -0.06
C PHE A 79 -8.10 32.89 0.17
N ASN A 80 -8.68 33.41 -0.90
CA ASN A 80 -9.51 34.62 -0.90
C ASN A 80 -11.02 34.32 -0.95
N GLY A 81 -11.44 33.05 -0.90
CA GLY A 81 -12.84 32.67 -1.05
C GLY A 81 -13.31 32.46 -2.49
N ASP A 82 -12.44 32.55 -3.51
CA ASP A 82 -12.83 32.27 -4.90
C ASP A 82 -12.94 30.75 -5.14
N ILE A 83 -14.14 30.31 -5.53
CA ILE A 83 -14.46 28.92 -5.85
C ILE A 83 -13.52 28.31 -6.89
N LYS A 84 -13.04 29.09 -7.86
CA LYS A 84 -12.12 28.61 -8.91
C LYS A 84 -10.76 28.22 -8.33
N SER A 85 -10.37 28.86 -7.24
CA SER A 85 -9.10 28.60 -6.53
C SER A 85 -9.24 27.59 -5.41
N PHE A 86 -10.47 27.21 -5.03
CA PHE A 86 -10.75 26.35 -3.89
C PHE A 86 -10.06 24.99 -4.00
N LEU A 87 -10.12 24.32 -5.16
CA LEU A 87 -9.51 22.99 -5.33
C LEU A 87 -7.98 23.03 -5.11
N GLY A 88 -7.31 24.06 -5.61
CA GLY A 88 -5.87 24.22 -5.43
C GLY A 88 -5.46 24.69 -4.03
N PHE A 89 -6.39 25.31 -3.29
CA PHE A 89 -6.23 25.59 -1.86
C PHE A 89 -6.41 24.30 -1.06
N TRP A 90 -7.50 23.55 -1.30
CA TRP A 90 -7.84 22.35 -0.55
C TRP A 90 -6.78 21.26 -0.70
N SER A 91 -6.20 21.08 -1.88
CA SER A 91 -5.11 20.10 -2.08
C SER A 91 -3.88 20.34 -1.20
N GLN A 92 -3.66 21.58 -0.75
CA GLN A 92 -2.59 21.92 0.19
C GLN A 92 -3.06 21.85 1.64
N PHE A 93 -4.29 22.32 1.91
CA PHE A 93 -4.84 22.39 3.26
C PHE A 93 -5.35 21.05 3.79
N SER A 94 -5.73 20.11 2.92
CA SER A 94 -6.28 18.80 3.32
C SER A 94 -5.32 18.02 4.22
N ARG A 95 -4.01 18.12 3.95
CA ARG A 95 -2.96 17.51 4.78
C ARG A 95 -2.99 17.96 6.23
N ILE A 96 -3.43 19.19 6.48
CA ILE A 96 -3.57 19.78 7.82
C ILE A 96 -4.92 19.40 8.42
N HIS A 97 -5.97 19.38 7.59
CA HIS A 97 -7.31 18.98 8.00
C HIS A 97 -7.37 17.52 8.46
N GLU A 98 -6.72 16.62 7.72
CA GLU A 98 -6.71 15.17 7.91
C GLU A 98 -5.71 14.71 9.00
N ASP A 99 -4.85 15.59 9.50
CA ASP A 99 -3.86 15.26 10.53
C ASP A 99 -4.54 15.00 11.88
N GLU A 100 -4.64 13.73 12.29
CA GLU A 100 -5.28 13.32 13.55
C GLU A 100 -4.47 13.72 14.80
N GLU A 101 -3.16 13.92 14.68
CA GLU A 101 -2.31 14.32 15.80
C GLU A 101 -2.49 15.80 16.16
N MET A 102 -2.90 16.62 15.17
CA MET A 102 -3.07 18.05 15.37
C MET A 102 -4.45 18.41 15.95
N GLN A 103 -4.46 19.26 16.98
CA GLN A 103 -5.70 19.70 17.62
C GLN A 103 -6.54 20.56 16.66
N SER A 104 -7.87 20.46 16.77
CA SER A 104 -8.80 21.23 15.94
C SER A 104 -8.64 22.75 16.14
N GLU A 105 -8.28 23.20 17.35
CA GLU A 105 -7.90 24.59 17.63
C GLU A 105 -6.74 25.04 16.73
N ASP A 106 -5.67 24.24 16.69
CA ASP A 106 -4.49 24.55 15.88
C ASP A 106 -4.84 24.53 14.39
N LYS A 107 -5.65 23.56 13.94
CA LYS A 107 -6.16 23.51 12.56
C LYS A 107 -6.92 24.79 12.19
N PHE A 108 -7.71 25.31 13.13
CA PHE A 108 -8.44 26.55 12.94
C PHE A 108 -7.49 27.75 12.87
N LEU A 109 -6.48 27.84 13.75
CA LEU A 109 -5.48 28.91 13.68
C LEU A 109 -4.68 28.87 12.36
N TYR A 110 -4.36 27.68 11.85
CA TYR A 110 -3.77 27.50 10.54
C TYR A 110 -4.70 28.00 9.42
N LEU A 111 -5.99 27.65 9.48
CA LEU A 111 -7.00 28.12 8.53
C LEU A 111 -7.06 29.66 8.50
N ILE A 112 -7.12 30.32 9.65
CA ILE A 112 -7.12 31.80 9.76
C ILE A 112 -5.89 32.38 9.05
N ARG A 113 -4.71 31.78 9.25
CA ARG A 113 -3.44 32.28 8.70
C ARG A 113 -3.37 32.21 7.18
N VAL A 114 -4.01 31.20 6.58
CA VAL A 114 -4.01 30.99 5.13
C VAL A 114 -5.15 31.69 4.43
N ILE A 115 -6.03 32.39 5.15
CA ILE A 115 -7.13 33.12 4.55
C ILE A 115 -6.71 34.57 4.32
N SER A 116 -7.06 35.11 3.16
CA SER A 116 -6.79 36.51 2.82
C SER A 116 -7.75 37.41 3.60
N LEU A 117 -7.18 38.28 4.43
CA LEU A 117 -7.92 39.29 5.20
C LEU A 117 -8.77 40.19 4.28
N GLY A 118 -9.91 40.66 4.78
CA GLY A 118 -10.83 41.53 4.04
C GLY A 118 -11.65 40.84 2.94
N THR A 119 -11.59 39.50 2.87
CA THR A 119 -12.40 38.71 1.93
C THR A 119 -13.65 38.15 2.59
N ARG A 120 -14.62 37.72 1.77
CA ARG A 120 -15.83 37.04 2.28
C ARG A 120 -15.49 35.79 3.11
N ALA A 121 -14.44 35.06 2.73
CA ALA A 121 -13.97 33.90 3.49
C ALA A 121 -13.42 34.30 4.86
N ALA A 122 -12.65 35.39 4.94
CA ALA A 122 -12.17 35.93 6.20
C ALA A 122 -13.33 36.33 7.13
N SER A 123 -14.33 37.06 6.62
CA SER A 123 -15.46 37.49 7.45
C SER A 123 -16.26 36.31 8.03
N LEU A 124 -16.39 35.21 7.28
CA LEU A 124 -17.04 34.00 7.79
C LEU A 124 -16.23 33.38 8.93
N ILE A 125 -14.91 33.25 8.74
CA ILE A 125 -14.01 32.65 9.70
C ILE A 125 -13.91 33.49 10.98
N GLU A 126 -13.80 34.81 10.85
CA GLU A 126 -13.73 35.76 11.97
C GLU A 126 -15.03 35.81 12.78
N SER A 127 -16.16 35.35 12.24
CA SER A 127 -17.43 35.29 12.96
C SER A 127 -17.49 34.21 14.04
N PHE A 128 -16.53 33.28 14.05
CA PHE A 128 -16.44 32.22 15.04
C PHE A 128 -15.14 32.33 15.85
N PRO A 129 -15.18 32.06 17.16
CA PRO A 129 -13.95 31.99 17.95
C PRO A 129 -13.14 30.75 17.55
N PRO A 130 -11.80 30.81 17.54
CA PRO A 130 -10.92 29.73 17.11
C PRO A 130 -10.85 28.59 18.14
N THR A 131 -11.95 27.87 18.33
CA THR A 131 -12.04 26.72 19.26
C THR A 131 -12.42 25.45 18.51
N SER A 132 -12.06 24.27 19.05
CA SER A 132 -12.35 22.97 18.42
C SER A 132 -13.83 22.80 18.06
N LYS A 133 -14.73 23.26 18.93
CA LYS A 133 -16.19 23.19 18.70
C LYS A 133 -16.64 23.96 17.45
N HIS A 134 -15.93 25.00 17.05
CA HIS A 134 -16.31 25.86 15.93
C HIS A 134 -15.56 25.53 14.64
N TYR A 135 -14.44 24.82 14.71
CA TYR A 135 -13.67 24.43 13.53
C TYR A 135 -14.51 23.71 12.45
N PRO A 136 -15.39 22.73 12.78
CA PRO A 136 -16.23 22.08 11.78
C PRO A 136 -17.28 23.00 11.11
N LYS A 137 -17.49 24.22 11.62
CA LYS A 137 -18.47 25.16 11.07
C LYS A 137 -17.90 26.08 9.98
N VAL A 138 -16.57 26.13 9.86
CA VAL A 138 -15.85 27.06 8.98
C VAL A 138 -15.06 26.35 7.89
N ILE A 139 -15.15 25.02 7.84
CA ILE A 139 -14.48 24.15 6.88
C ILE A 139 -15.44 23.67 5.80
#